data_AF-A0A1I2R325-F1
#
_entry.id   AF-A0A1I2R325-F1
#
_cell.length_a   1.000
_cell.length_b   1.000
_cell.length_c   1.000
_cell.angle_alpha   90.00
_cell.angle_beta   90.00
_cell.angle_gamma   90.00
#
_symmetry.space_group_name_H-M   'P 1'
#
loop_
_entity.id
_entity.type
_entity.pdbx_description
1 polymer ?
#
loop_
_entity_poly.entity_id
_entity_poly.type
_entity_poly.pdbx_seq_one_letter_code
_entity_poly.pdbx_strand_id
1 'polypeptide(L)'
;MLHRNTERITLTVLVPVFNEEGCLQRFREAMDAFLAQAPVPTQVLFINDGSTDSSLALIRQICQGSAGYSYISLDRNHGLSTAIKAGIDHSQTTHIGYIDSDLQTSPLDFLLLLEQVTGHEMVIGIRAKRKDTFIKKISSRIANGFRRYMINDGIVDTGCPLKIMDAAFAKRVPFFDGMHRFLPALIQLQGGKVKQLPVQHFERFAGYSKYHLFNRLWGPLNDTFAFRWMRKRYIKYGIAEEFENQPVANGHL
;
A
#
# COMPACT_ATOMS: atom_id res chain seq x y z
N MET A 1 14.43 -12.01 17.42
CA MET A 1 14.65 -11.64 16.01
C MET A 1 13.80 -12.58 15.18
N LEU A 2 12.82 -12.09 14.43
CA LEU A 2 12.08 -12.96 13.51
C LEU A 2 13.10 -13.58 12.55
N HIS A 3 13.16 -14.91 12.52
CA HIS A 3 14.02 -15.66 11.62
C HIS A 3 13.78 -15.14 10.20
N ARG A 4 14.82 -14.58 9.57
CA ARG A 4 14.80 -14.29 8.13
C ARG A 4 14.87 -15.63 7.42
N ASN A 5 13.72 -16.31 7.36
CA ASN A 5 13.55 -17.42 6.47
C ASN A 5 13.74 -16.84 5.06
N THR A 6 14.65 -17.41 4.29
CA THR A 6 14.91 -17.01 2.89
C THR A 6 13.73 -17.47 2.04
N GLU A 7 12.52 -17.02 2.37
CA GLU A 7 11.32 -17.35 1.65
C GLU A 7 11.41 -16.73 0.26
N ARG A 8 10.98 -17.53 -0.72
CA ARG A 8 10.94 -17.09 -2.12
C ARG A 8 10.06 -15.84 -2.19
N ILE A 9 10.62 -14.74 -2.68
CA ILE A 9 9.89 -13.46 -2.80
C ILE A 9 8.72 -13.68 -3.76
N THR A 10 7.52 -13.31 -3.33
CA THR A 10 6.28 -13.30 -4.11
C THR A 10 5.53 -12.00 -3.81
N LEU A 11 4.81 -11.47 -4.79
CA LEU A 11 4.20 -10.14 -4.70
C LEU A 11 2.70 -10.18 -5.05
N THR A 12 1.87 -9.59 -4.19
CA THR A 12 0.49 -9.20 -4.55
C THR A 12 0.42 -7.70 -4.65
N VAL A 13 0.09 -7.16 -5.82
CA VAL A 13 -0.12 -5.73 -6.02
C VAL A 13 -1.59 -5.40 -5.77
N LEU A 14 -1.85 -4.62 -4.72
CA LEU A 14 -3.16 -4.13 -4.36
C LEU A 14 -3.54 -2.91 -5.21
N VAL A 15 -4.73 -2.95 -5.79
CA VAL A 15 -5.29 -1.88 -6.61
C VAL A 15 -6.70 -1.53 -6.12
N PRO A 16 -6.83 -0.58 -5.17
CA PRO A 16 -8.13 -0.05 -4.75
C PRO A 16 -8.82 0.70 -5.88
N VAL A 17 -10.12 0.45 -6.07
CA VAL A 17 -10.91 1.04 -7.16
C VAL A 17 -12.24 1.56 -6.61
N PHE A 18 -12.54 2.83 -6.88
CA PHE A 18 -13.87 3.42 -6.64
C PHE A 18 -14.26 4.40 -7.77
N ASN A 19 -15.10 3.91 -8.68
CA ASN A 19 -15.51 4.59 -9.90
C ASN A 19 -14.35 5.13 -10.75
N GLU A 20 -13.57 4.21 -11.32
CA GLU A 20 -12.40 4.49 -12.16
C GLU A 20 -12.54 3.82 -13.53
N GLU A 21 -13.78 3.63 -14.03
CA GLU A 21 -14.05 2.89 -15.27
C GLU A 21 -13.21 3.37 -16.47
N GLY A 22 -12.98 4.69 -16.56
CA GLY A 22 -12.18 5.31 -17.64
C GLY A 22 -10.68 5.02 -17.56
N CYS A 23 -10.17 4.55 -16.43
CA CYS A 23 -8.75 4.26 -16.22
C CYS A 23 -8.42 2.76 -16.36
N LEU A 24 -9.37 1.86 -16.09
CA LEU A 24 -9.12 0.43 -15.87
C LEU A 24 -8.46 -0.28 -17.06
N GLN A 25 -8.88 0.01 -18.29
CA GLN A 25 -8.31 -0.64 -19.48
C GLN A 25 -6.84 -0.26 -19.68
N ARG A 26 -6.54 1.03 -19.63
CA ARG A 26 -5.16 1.53 -19.77
C ARG A 26 -4.30 1.10 -18.58
N PHE A 27 -4.88 1.05 -17.39
CA PHE A 27 -4.21 0.53 -16.20
C PHE A 27 -3.84 -0.95 -16.39
N ARG A 28 -4.75 -1.75 -16.94
CA ARG A 28 -4.49 -3.15 -17.27
C ARG A 28 -3.32 -3.30 -18.23
N GLU A 29 -3.29 -2.55 -19.33
CA GLU A 29 -2.18 -2.56 -20.30
C GLU A 29 -0.83 -2.22 -19.64
N ALA A 30 -0.81 -1.16 -18.82
CA ALA A 30 0.40 -0.75 -18.11
C ALA A 30 0.86 -1.80 -17.07
N MET A 31 -0.08 -2.44 -16.38
CA MET A 31 0.22 -3.52 -15.43
C MET A 31 0.69 -4.78 -16.15
N ASP A 32 0.12 -5.15 -17.31
CA ASP A 32 0.58 -6.30 -18.10
C ASP A 32 2.05 -6.12 -18.53
N ALA A 33 2.43 -4.91 -18.94
CA ALA A 33 3.82 -4.59 -19.27
C ALA A 33 4.77 -4.78 -18.07
N PHE A 34 4.30 -4.48 -16.84
CA PHE A 34 5.05 -4.76 -15.62
C PHE A 34 5.09 -6.25 -15.29
N LEU A 35 3.96 -6.96 -15.34
CA LEU A 35 3.88 -8.40 -15.04
C LEU A 35 4.78 -9.22 -15.97
N ALA A 36 4.89 -8.84 -17.24
CA ALA A 36 5.77 -9.49 -18.21
C ALA A 36 7.27 -9.37 -17.87
N GLN A 37 7.65 -8.39 -17.04
CA GLN A 37 9.03 -8.10 -16.66
C GLN A 37 9.33 -8.36 -15.19
N ALA A 38 8.31 -8.71 -14.39
CA ALA A 38 8.46 -8.88 -12.96
C ALA A 38 9.45 -10.03 -12.64
N PRO A 39 10.50 -9.79 -11.85
CA PRO A 39 11.52 -10.81 -11.55
C PRO A 39 11.04 -11.87 -10.54
N VAL A 40 9.82 -11.72 -10.01
CA VAL A 40 9.24 -12.59 -8.97
C VAL A 40 7.79 -12.92 -9.33
N PRO A 41 7.25 -14.07 -8.89
CA PRO A 41 5.84 -14.39 -9.07
C PRO A 41 4.97 -13.26 -8.50
N THR A 42 4.19 -12.64 -9.39
CA THR A 42 3.43 -11.44 -9.09
C THR A 42 1.99 -11.62 -9.54
N GLN A 43 1.06 -11.25 -8.68
CA GLN A 43 -0.37 -11.20 -8.98
C GLN A 43 -0.93 -9.81 -8.66
N VAL A 44 -2.04 -9.47 -9.31
CA VAL A 44 -2.76 -8.21 -9.08
C VAL A 44 -4.08 -8.53 -8.41
N LEU A 45 -4.38 -7.81 -7.33
CA LEU A 45 -5.65 -7.90 -6.62
C LEU A 45 -6.36 -6.55 -6.71
N PHE A 46 -7.44 -6.50 -7.50
CA PHE A 46 -8.35 -5.36 -7.48
C PHE A 46 -9.22 -5.40 -6.22
N ILE A 47 -9.38 -4.26 -5.56
CA ILE A 47 -10.29 -4.09 -4.43
C ILE A 47 -11.34 -3.07 -4.83
N ASN A 48 -12.51 -3.55 -5.27
CA ASN A 48 -13.63 -2.68 -5.57
C ASN A 48 -14.25 -2.17 -4.26
N ASP A 49 -14.11 -0.88 -3.99
CA ASP A 49 -14.62 -0.19 -2.80
C ASP A 49 -16.06 0.33 -3.04
N GLY A 50 -16.95 -0.58 -3.45
CA GLY A 50 -18.37 -0.29 -3.67
C GLY A 50 -18.64 0.69 -4.82
N SER A 51 -17.96 0.53 -5.97
CA SER A 51 -18.21 1.37 -7.15
C SER A 51 -19.66 1.32 -7.61
N THR A 52 -20.17 2.46 -8.09
CA THR A 52 -21.55 2.62 -8.61
C THR A 52 -21.60 2.79 -10.13
N ASP A 53 -20.44 2.83 -10.79
CA ASP A 53 -20.30 2.89 -12.24
C ASP A 53 -19.94 1.50 -12.81
N SER A 54 -19.42 1.44 -14.04
CA SER A 54 -19.07 0.18 -14.71
C SER A 54 -17.76 -0.44 -14.21
N SER A 55 -17.09 0.13 -13.21
CA SER A 55 -15.77 -0.32 -12.75
C SER A 55 -15.77 -1.80 -12.33
N LEU A 56 -16.78 -2.25 -11.58
CA LEU A 56 -16.85 -3.66 -11.15
C LEU A 56 -17.06 -4.62 -12.33
N ALA A 57 -17.84 -4.22 -13.33
CA ALA A 57 -18.03 -5.03 -14.54
C ALA A 57 -16.72 -5.18 -15.32
N LEU A 58 -15.97 -4.08 -15.49
CA LEU A 58 -14.66 -4.09 -16.13
C LEU A 58 -13.64 -4.93 -15.34
N ILE A 59 -13.59 -4.78 -14.02
CA ILE A 59 -12.71 -5.62 -13.16
C ILE A 59 -13.00 -7.11 -13.36
N ARG A 60 -14.29 -7.51 -13.39
CA ARG A 60 -14.68 -8.91 -13.63
C ARG A 60 -14.18 -9.41 -14.99
N GLN A 61 -14.37 -8.62 -16.04
CA GLN A 61 -13.88 -8.96 -17.40
C GLN A 61 -12.36 -9.12 -17.41
N ILE A 62 -11.63 -8.19 -16.79
CA ILE A 62 -10.16 -8.22 -16.71
C ILE A 62 -9.68 -9.50 -16.01
N CYS A 63 -10.32 -9.90 -14.90
CA CYS A 63 -9.93 -11.09 -14.13
C CYS A 63 -10.32 -12.40 -14.83
N GLN A 64 -11.46 -12.45 -15.52
CA GLN A 64 -11.85 -13.63 -16.30
C GLN A 64 -10.88 -13.91 -17.46
N GLY A 65 -10.29 -12.86 -18.04
CA GLY A 65 -9.37 -12.97 -19.17
C GLY A 65 -7.90 -13.22 -18.82
N SER A 66 -7.50 -13.30 -17.55
CA SER A 66 -6.09 -13.44 -17.18
C SER A 66 -5.87 -14.02 -15.79
N ALA A 67 -5.05 -15.09 -15.70
CA ALA A 67 -4.69 -15.74 -14.45
C ALA A 67 -3.84 -14.86 -13.50
N GLY A 68 -3.25 -13.75 -14.00
CA GLY A 68 -2.48 -12.82 -13.18
C GLY A 68 -3.33 -11.84 -12.36
N TYR A 69 -4.66 -11.85 -12.52
CA TYR A 69 -5.58 -10.88 -11.93
C TYR A 69 -6.66 -11.57 -11.10
N SER A 70 -6.94 -10.98 -9.96
CA SER A 70 -8.01 -11.37 -9.06
C SER A 70 -8.72 -10.13 -8.53
N TYR A 71 -9.88 -10.31 -7.91
CA TYR A 71 -10.59 -9.20 -7.29
C TYR A 71 -11.32 -9.62 -6.03
N ILE A 72 -11.49 -8.66 -5.13
CA ILE A 72 -12.49 -8.67 -4.07
C ILE A 72 -13.38 -7.44 -4.23
N SER A 73 -14.66 -7.55 -3.87
CA SER A 73 -15.60 -6.43 -3.92
C SER A 73 -16.23 -6.24 -2.55
N LEU A 74 -16.10 -5.03 -2.02
CA LEU A 74 -16.76 -4.63 -0.79
C LEU A 74 -18.26 -4.36 -1.07
N ASP A 75 -19.08 -4.46 -0.03
CA ASP A 75 -20.54 -4.30 -0.09
C ASP A 75 -20.98 -2.85 -0.35
N ARG A 76 -20.16 -1.89 0.05
CA ARG A 76 -20.34 -0.45 -0.18
C ARG A 76 -18.99 0.27 -0.11
N ASN A 77 -18.99 1.58 -0.34
CA ASN A 77 -17.80 2.41 -0.16
C ASN A 77 -17.47 2.53 1.34
N HIS A 78 -16.29 2.07 1.73
CA HIS A 78 -15.72 2.21 3.08
C HIS A 78 -14.43 3.04 3.10
N GLY A 79 -13.99 3.53 1.94
CA GLY A 79 -12.82 4.38 1.78
C GLY A 79 -11.51 3.61 1.60
N LEU A 80 -10.49 4.35 1.13
CA LEU A 80 -9.19 3.82 0.71
C LEU A 80 -8.48 2.98 1.79
N SER A 81 -8.51 3.42 3.05
CA SER A 81 -7.83 2.68 4.14
C SER A 81 -8.43 1.29 4.32
N THR A 82 -9.75 1.17 4.22
CA THR A 82 -10.50 -0.10 4.33
C THR A 82 -10.22 -0.99 3.13
N ALA A 83 -10.19 -0.43 1.91
CA ALA A 83 -9.85 -1.17 0.71
C ALA A 83 -8.43 -1.76 0.77
N ILE A 84 -7.44 -0.97 1.19
CA ILE A 84 -6.05 -1.44 1.38
C ILE A 84 -5.99 -2.53 2.45
N LYS A 85 -6.71 -2.37 3.57
CA LYS A 85 -6.78 -3.37 4.65
C LYS A 85 -7.33 -4.70 4.14
N ALA A 86 -8.49 -4.67 3.48
CA ALA A 86 -9.10 -5.86 2.89
C ALA A 86 -8.13 -6.57 1.93
N GLY A 87 -7.41 -5.80 1.11
CA GLY A 87 -6.37 -6.34 0.22
C GLY A 87 -5.20 -6.99 0.97
N ILE A 88 -4.71 -6.35 2.04
CA ILE A 88 -3.61 -6.89 2.87
C ILE A 88 -4.01 -8.21 3.53
N ASP A 89 -5.24 -8.29 4.06
CA ASP A 89 -5.76 -9.48 4.74
C ASP A 89 -5.96 -10.66 3.79
N HIS A 90 -6.39 -10.36 2.56
CA HIS A 90 -6.61 -11.37 1.53
C HIS A 90 -5.33 -11.80 0.80
N SER A 91 -4.21 -11.08 1.01
CA SER A 91 -2.93 -11.40 0.36
C SER A 91 -2.18 -12.51 1.10
N GLN A 92 -1.72 -13.50 0.34
CA GLN A 92 -0.94 -14.64 0.86
C GLN A 92 0.54 -14.62 0.48
N THR A 93 0.95 -13.65 -0.34
CA THR A 93 2.33 -13.49 -0.78
C THR A 93 3.24 -12.93 0.31
N THR A 94 4.55 -13.09 0.15
CA THR A 94 5.55 -12.60 1.12
C THR A 94 5.67 -11.08 1.11
N HIS A 95 5.33 -10.43 -0.02
CA HIS A 95 5.32 -8.98 -0.16
C HIS A 95 3.99 -8.48 -0.71
N ILE A 96 3.66 -7.25 -0.35
CA ILE A 96 2.42 -6.56 -0.74
C ILE A 96 2.80 -5.24 -1.41
N GLY A 97 2.48 -5.12 -2.68
CA GLY A 97 2.56 -3.89 -3.45
C GLY A 97 1.27 -3.09 -3.31
N TYR A 98 1.33 -1.77 -3.48
CA TYR A 98 0.16 -0.92 -3.57
C TYR A 98 0.38 0.12 -4.67
N ILE A 99 -0.65 0.37 -5.48
CA ILE A 99 -0.69 1.40 -6.51
C ILE A 99 -2.14 1.88 -6.71
N ASP A 100 -2.32 3.14 -7.10
CA ASP A 100 -3.62 3.68 -7.50
C ASP A 100 -3.90 3.36 -8.98
N SER A 101 -5.17 3.14 -9.34
CA SER A 101 -5.55 2.81 -10.73
C SER A 101 -5.54 4.00 -11.69
N ASP A 102 -5.23 5.21 -11.24
CA ASP A 102 -5.36 6.46 -12.00
C ASP A 102 -4.14 6.81 -12.88
N LEU A 103 -3.13 5.92 -12.89
CA LEU A 103 -1.89 6.02 -13.65
C LEU A 103 -1.03 7.25 -13.36
N GLN A 104 -1.20 7.89 -12.19
CA GLN A 104 -0.29 8.96 -11.76
C GLN A 104 1.12 8.47 -11.42
N THR A 105 1.31 7.16 -11.27
CA THR A 105 2.60 6.46 -11.11
C THR A 105 2.68 5.31 -12.10
N SER A 106 3.87 4.99 -12.58
CA SER A 106 4.08 3.87 -13.50
C SER A 106 4.10 2.54 -12.76
N PRO A 107 3.33 1.51 -13.18
CA PRO A 107 3.55 0.14 -12.74
C PRO A 107 4.98 -0.37 -12.93
N LEU A 108 5.68 0.08 -13.98
CA LEU A 108 7.08 -0.34 -14.22
C LEU A 108 8.03 0.11 -13.12
N ASP A 109 7.70 1.17 -12.38
CA ASP A 109 8.54 1.62 -11.27
C ASP A 109 8.55 0.60 -10.10
N PHE A 110 7.64 -0.39 -10.07
CA PHE A 110 7.75 -1.52 -9.14
C PHE A 110 9.04 -2.33 -9.33
N LEU A 111 9.59 -2.38 -10.55
CA LEU A 111 10.87 -3.06 -10.81
C LEU A 111 12.00 -2.43 -9.97
N LEU A 112 12.04 -1.10 -9.91
CA LEU A 112 13.01 -0.37 -9.08
C LEU A 112 12.83 -0.64 -7.58
N LEU A 113 11.57 -0.73 -7.13
CA LEU A 113 11.25 -1.00 -5.73
C LEU A 113 11.65 -2.44 -5.35
N LEU A 114 11.43 -3.42 -6.22
CA LEU A 114 11.77 -4.82 -6.03
C LEU A 114 13.27 -5.05 -5.83
N GLU A 115 14.14 -4.24 -6.43
CA GLU A 115 15.60 -4.33 -6.21
C GLU A 115 16.00 -4.06 -4.74
N GLN A 116 15.16 -3.35 -3.98
CA GLN A 116 15.47 -2.87 -2.64
C GLN A 116 14.67 -3.57 -1.54
N VAL A 117 13.76 -4.49 -1.85
CA VAL A 117 12.96 -5.18 -0.81
C VAL A 117 13.82 -6.06 0.08
N THR A 118 14.91 -6.62 -0.47
CA THR A 118 15.89 -7.36 0.32
C THR A 118 16.61 -6.39 1.26
N GLY A 119 16.31 -6.49 2.56
CA GLY A 119 16.92 -5.63 3.57
C GLY A 119 16.02 -4.51 4.09
N HIS A 120 14.84 -4.30 3.50
CA HIS A 120 13.89 -3.28 3.91
C HIS A 120 12.47 -3.83 3.98
N GLU A 121 11.82 -3.66 5.13
CA GLU A 121 10.44 -4.09 5.34
C GLU A 121 9.43 -3.20 4.60
N MET A 122 9.88 -2.05 4.08
CA MET A 122 9.10 -1.23 3.16
C MET A 122 10.01 -0.46 2.20
N VAL A 123 9.62 -0.42 0.93
CA VAL A 123 10.22 0.43 -0.11
C VAL A 123 9.12 1.31 -0.69
N ILE A 124 9.36 2.62 -0.79
CA ILE A 124 8.38 3.58 -1.27
C ILE A 124 8.92 4.45 -2.40
N GLY A 125 8.02 4.86 -3.29
CA GLY A 125 8.30 5.88 -4.28
C GLY A 125 8.29 7.30 -3.69
N ILE A 126 9.12 8.17 -4.24
CA ILE A 126 9.10 9.62 -4.09
C ILE A 126 8.75 10.21 -5.45
N ARG A 127 7.59 10.84 -5.59
CA ARG A 127 7.19 11.44 -6.86
C ARG A 127 8.14 12.58 -7.23
N ALA A 128 8.86 12.42 -8.34
CA ALA A 128 9.72 13.46 -8.87
C ALA A 128 8.89 14.58 -9.53
N LYS A 129 9.31 15.85 -9.36
CA LYS A 129 8.82 17.03 -10.11
C LYS A 129 7.29 17.30 -10.04
N ARG A 130 6.73 17.46 -8.83
CA ARG A 130 5.34 17.95 -8.63
C ARG A 130 5.12 19.35 -9.24
N LYS A 131 4.29 19.45 -10.28
CA LYS A 131 3.73 20.73 -10.78
C LYS A 131 2.50 21.15 -9.97
N ASP A 132 2.67 21.40 -8.68
CA ASP A 132 1.58 21.93 -7.85
C ASP A 132 1.46 23.47 -8.00
N THR A 133 0.23 23.98 -8.06
CA THR A 133 -0.10 25.42 -8.01
C THR A 133 0.45 26.05 -6.72
N PHE A 134 0.79 27.35 -6.73
CA PHE A 134 1.42 28.05 -5.58
C PHE A 134 0.67 27.85 -4.24
N ILE A 135 -0.67 27.84 -4.26
CA ILE A 135 -1.52 27.62 -3.07
C ILE A 135 -1.46 26.16 -2.57
N LYS A 136 -1.42 25.19 -3.48
CA LYS A 136 -1.19 23.77 -3.14
C LYS A 136 0.22 23.55 -2.58
N LYS A 137 1.23 24.29 -3.07
CA LYS A 137 2.60 24.24 -2.54
C LYS A 137 2.73 24.80 -1.12
N ILE A 138 1.95 25.81 -0.75
CA ILE A 138 1.99 26.41 0.60
C ILE A 138 1.25 25.51 1.60
N SER A 139 0.01 25.11 1.30
CA SER A 139 -0.76 24.19 2.14
C SER A 139 -0.06 22.84 2.31
N SER A 140 0.53 22.29 1.25
CA SER A 140 1.34 21.08 1.34
C SER A 140 2.61 21.28 2.16
N ARG A 141 3.26 22.46 2.11
CA ARG A 141 4.45 22.74 2.95
C ARG A 141 4.09 22.83 4.43
N ILE A 142 2.96 23.44 4.77
CA ILE A 142 2.49 23.54 6.16
C ILE A 142 2.09 22.17 6.68
N ALA A 143 1.29 21.39 5.93
CA ALA A 143 0.89 20.04 6.32
C ALA A 143 2.10 19.09 6.44
N ASN A 144 3.04 19.14 5.47
CA ASN A 144 4.26 18.33 5.52
C ASN A 144 5.21 18.80 6.63
N GLY A 145 5.31 20.11 6.88
CA GLY A 145 6.12 20.68 7.95
C GLY A 145 5.59 20.30 9.34
N PHE A 146 4.28 20.44 9.55
CA PHE A 146 3.62 20.00 10.78
C PHE A 146 3.76 18.49 10.99
N ARG A 147 3.54 17.68 9.95
CA ARG A 147 3.75 16.23 10.01
C ARG A 147 5.20 15.87 10.33
N ARG A 148 6.18 16.50 9.67
CA ARG A 148 7.61 16.26 9.93
C ARG A 148 7.98 16.62 11.37
N TYR A 149 7.49 17.76 11.87
CA TYR A 149 7.68 18.17 13.27
C TYR A 149 7.03 17.18 14.25
N MET A 150 5.83 16.68 13.93
CA MET A 150 5.06 15.83 14.83
C MET A 150 5.49 14.35 14.83
N ILE A 151 5.93 13.82 13.68
CA ILE A 151 6.24 12.40 13.50
C ILE A 151 7.75 12.15 13.47
N ASN A 152 8.50 13.03 12.80
CA ASN A 152 9.95 12.91 12.59
C ASN A 152 10.39 11.52 12.09
N ASP A 153 9.70 11.00 11.08
CA ASP A 153 9.92 9.66 10.50
C ASP A 153 10.94 9.64 9.34
N GLY A 154 11.46 10.80 8.93
CA GLY A 154 12.40 10.92 7.81
C GLY A 154 11.77 10.66 6.42
N ILE A 155 10.44 10.56 6.32
CA ILE A 155 9.75 10.22 5.07
C ILE A 155 9.45 11.48 4.25
N VAL A 156 9.84 11.45 2.98
CA VAL A 156 9.78 12.60 2.06
C VAL A 156 8.41 12.73 1.40
N ASP A 157 7.86 11.64 0.85
CA ASP A 157 6.56 11.60 0.17
C ASP A 157 5.71 10.43 0.66
N THR A 158 4.92 10.67 1.71
CA THR A 158 4.11 9.63 2.36
C THR A 158 2.87 9.26 1.56
N GLY A 159 2.41 10.19 0.73
CA GLY A 159 1.22 10.04 -0.10
C GLY A 159 1.50 9.53 -1.50
N CYS A 160 2.72 9.03 -1.79
CA CYS A 160 2.95 8.25 -3.00
C CYS A 160 2.26 6.90 -2.84
N PRO A 161 1.37 6.49 -3.77
CA PRO A 161 0.71 5.19 -3.67
C PRO A 161 1.68 4.05 -3.95
N LEU A 162 2.66 4.23 -4.85
CA LEU A 162 3.62 3.21 -5.26
C LEU A 162 4.55 2.78 -4.10
N LYS A 163 4.28 1.61 -3.54
CA LYS A 163 4.96 1.07 -2.35
C LYS A 163 5.02 -0.45 -2.41
N ILE A 164 6.08 -1.05 -1.87
CA ILE A 164 6.14 -2.48 -1.54
C ILE A 164 6.41 -2.63 -0.04
N MET A 165 5.68 -3.51 0.62
CA MET A 165 5.79 -3.81 2.05
C MET A 165 6.01 -5.31 2.24
N ASP A 166 6.82 -5.67 3.23
CA ASP A 166 6.83 -7.03 3.76
C ASP A 166 5.44 -7.39 4.32
N ALA A 167 4.91 -8.55 3.94
CA ALA A 167 3.55 -8.93 4.28
C ALA A 167 3.35 -9.16 5.77
N ALA A 168 4.35 -9.70 6.49
CA ALA A 168 4.26 -9.92 7.92
C ALA A 168 4.22 -8.58 8.67
N PHE A 169 4.99 -7.59 8.23
CA PHE A 169 4.90 -6.23 8.76
C PHE A 169 3.57 -5.54 8.42
N ALA A 170 3.11 -5.66 7.17
CA ALA A 170 1.85 -5.05 6.73
C ALA A 170 0.64 -5.59 7.50
N LYS A 171 0.58 -6.90 7.74
CA LYS A 171 -0.52 -7.56 8.48
C LYS A 171 -0.58 -7.17 9.97
N ARG A 172 0.55 -6.79 10.58
CA ARG A 172 0.62 -6.36 11.99
C ARG A 172 0.34 -4.87 12.19
N VAL A 173 0.23 -4.08 11.12
CA VAL A 173 -0.07 -2.65 11.25
C VAL A 173 -1.43 -2.49 11.93
N PRO A 174 -1.58 -1.64 12.98
CA PRO A 174 -2.88 -1.32 13.52
C PRO A 174 -3.68 -0.47 12.51
N PHE A 175 -4.84 -0.96 12.10
CA PHE A 175 -5.68 -0.28 11.12
C PHE A 175 -6.65 0.69 11.77
N PHE A 176 -6.67 1.92 11.24
CA PHE A 176 -7.62 2.98 11.56
C PHE A 176 -7.90 3.80 10.28
N ASP A 177 -8.94 4.63 10.26
CA ASP A 177 -9.20 5.46 9.10
C ASP A 177 -8.08 6.50 8.89
N GLY A 178 -7.70 6.77 7.64
CA GLY A 178 -6.54 7.60 7.29
C GLY A 178 -5.16 6.92 7.41
N MET A 179 -5.08 5.68 7.92
CA MET A 179 -3.83 4.95 8.18
C MET A 179 -2.90 4.81 6.96
N HIS A 180 -3.45 4.76 5.74
CA HIS A 180 -2.66 4.66 4.50
C HIS A 180 -1.60 5.77 4.34
N ARG A 181 -1.79 6.93 4.98
CA ARG A 181 -0.83 8.07 5.02
C ARG A 181 0.31 7.89 6.01
N PHE A 182 0.16 6.94 6.93
CA PHE A 182 1.07 6.66 8.04
C PHE A 182 1.78 5.32 7.90
N LEU A 183 1.50 4.53 6.86
CA LEU A 183 2.12 3.23 6.62
C LEU A 183 3.64 3.22 6.85
N PRO A 184 4.45 4.14 6.27
CA PRO A 184 5.88 4.18 6.56
C PRO A 184 6.24 4.34 8.04
N ALA A 185 5.54 5.24 8.74
CA ALA A 185 5.77 5.50 10.17
C ALA A 185 5.31 4.31 11.04
N LEU A 186 4.27 3.59 10.61
CA LEU A 186 3.77 2.39 11.29
C LEU A 186 4.72 1.21 11.12
N ILE A 187 5.33 1.05 9.94
CA ILE A 187 6.39 0.05 9.71
C ILE A 187 7.60 0.34 10.60
N GLN A 188 8.04 1.61 10.66
CA GLN A 188 9.13 2.02 11.55
C GLN A 188 8.80 1.80 13.03
N LEU A 189 7.53 1.99 13.44
CA LEU A 189 7.09 1.76 14.81
C LEU A 189 7.30 0.30 15.24
N GLN A 190 7.11 -0.64 14.30
CA GLN A 190 7.39 -2.06 14.46
C GLN A 190 8.89 -2.42 14.39
N GLY A 191 9.78 -1.45 14.14
CA GLY A 191 11.22 -1.66 13.97
C GLY A 191 11.66 -1.96 12.54
N GLY A 192 10.76 -1.84 11.55
CA GLY A 192 11.07 -2.05 10.14
C GLY A 192 11.86 -0.90 9.52
N LYS A 193 12.68 -1.19 8.52
CA LYS A 193 13.46 -0.23 7.74
C LYS A 193 12.69 0.19 6.50
N VAL A 194 12.70 1.50 6.22
CA VAL A 194 12.01 2.09 5.06
C VAL A 194 13.03 2.67 4.09
N LYS A 195 13.02 2.20 2.83
CA LYS A 195 13.79 2.77 1.73
C LYS A 195 12.90 3.65 0.87
N GLN A 196 13.45 4.76 0.36
CA GLN A 196 12.73 5.70 -0.51
C GLN A 196 13.49 5.86 -1.82
N LEU A 197 12.80 5.77 -2.96
CA LEU A 197 13.39 5.86 -4.30
C LEU A 197 12.63 6.89 -5.13
N PRO A 198 13.30 7.70 -5.98
CA PRO A 198 12.61 8.57 -6.91
C PRO A 198 11.84 7.74 -7.95
N VAL A 199 10.59 8.12 -8.22
CA VAL A 199 9.71 7.45 -9.19
C VAL A 199 9.04 8.46 -10.11
N GLN A 200 8.54 7.97 -11.24
CA GLN A 200 7.89 8.80 -12.24
C GLN A 200 6.52 9.27 -11.74
N HIS A 201 6.15 10.50 -12.11
CA HIS A 201 4.86 11.07 -11.77
C HIS A 201 4.20 11.68 -13.00
N PHE A 202 2.99 11.22 -13.30
CA PHE A 202 2.17 11.69 -14.42
C PHE A 202 0.93 12.44 -13.92
N GLU A 203 0.33 13.23 -14.81
CA GLU A 203 -1.01 13.77 -14.56
C GLU A 203 -2.04 12.65 -14.60
N ARG A 204 -3.17 12.85 -13.90
CA ARG A 204 -4.26 11.86 -13.87
C ARG A 204 -4.76 11.63 -15.31
N PHE A 205 -4.88 10.37 -15.72
CA PHE A 205 -5.34 10.07 -17.07
C PHE A 205 -6.82 10.43 -17.29
N ALA A 206 -7.69 10.03 -16.36
CA ALA A 206 -9.13 10.31 -16.42
C ALA A 206 -9.75 10.46 -15.02
N GLY A 207 -10.97 11.00 -14.96
CA GLY A 207 -11.76 11.15 -13.74
C GLY A 207 -11.49 12.44 -12.94
N TYR A 208 -12.38 12.73 -11.99
CA TYR A 208 -12.26 13.87 -11.09
C TYR A 208 -11.71 13.43 -9.73
N SER A 209 -10.91 14.29 -9.09
CA SER A 209 -10.44 14.05 -7.72
C SER A 209 -11.63 14.04 -6.75
N LYS A 210 -12.02 12.86 -6.28
CA LYS A 210 -13.12 12.68 -5.31
C LYS A 210 -12.78 13.10 -3.87
N TYR A 211 -11.54 13.53 -3.60
CA TYR A 211 -11.11 13.99 -2.28
C TYR A 211 -11.49 15.47 -2.04
N HIS A 212 -12.49 15.71 -1.18
CA HIS A 212 -12.89 17.06 -0.74
C HIS A 212 -11.76 17.80 0.00
N LEU A 213 -11.48 19.06 -0.39
CA LEU A 213 -10.36 19.86 0.11
C LEU A 213 -10.39 20.12 1.64
N PHE A 214 -11.57 20.21 2.26
CA PHE A 214 -11.69 20.45 3.72
C PHE A 214 -11.34 19.21 4.57
N ASN A 215 -11.66 18.00 4.09
CA ASN A 215 -11.21 16.73 4.69
C ASN A 215 -9.68 16.52 4.59
N ARG A 216 -9.00 17.34 3.78
CA ARG A 216 -7.56 17.25 3.53
C ARG A 216 -6.70 17.91 4.62
N LEU A 217 -7.29 18.71 5.52
CA LEU A 217 -6.57 19.42 6.57
C LEU A 217 -6.88 18.87 7.97
N TRP A 218 -8.16 18.67 8.31
CA TRP A 218 -8.54 18.31 9.68
C TRP A 218 -8.30 16.82 10.03
N GLY A 219 -8.61 15.92 9.11
CA GLY A 219 -8.33 14.48 9.28
C GLY A 219 -6.86 14.19 9.56
N PRO A 220 -5.91 14.60 8.68
CA PRO A 220 -4.49 14.39 8.90
C PRO A 220 -3.94 14.96 10.21
N LEU A 221 -4.50 16.06 10.72
CA LEU A 221 -4.10 16.62 12.02
C LEU A 221 -4.49 15.69 13.17
N ASN A 222 -5.74 15.22 13.18
CA ASN A 222 -6.24 14.33 14.23
C ASN A 222 -5.54 12.96 14.20
N ASP A 223 -5.33 12.42 12.99
CA ASP A 223 -4.59 11.18 12.77
C ASP A 223 -3.15 11.26 13.32
N THR A 224 -2.54 12.45 13.25
CA THR A 224 -1.18 12.65 13.78
C THR A 224 -1.15 12.59 15.31
N PHE A 225 -2.17 13.10 16.00
CA PHE A 225 -2.30 12.95 17.45
C PHE A 225 -2.51 11.48 17.83
N ALA A 226 -3.37 10.76 17.10
CA ALA A 226 -3.58 9.33 17.29
C ALA A 226 -2.27 8.55 17.12
N PHE A 227 -1.51 8.82 16.06
CA PHE A 227 -0.20 8.21 15.85
C PHE A 227 0.78 8.50 17.00
N ARG A 228 0.86 9.74 17.48
CA ARG A 228 1.76 10.10 18.61
C ARG A 228 1.37 9.38 19.90
N TRP A 229 0.07 9.34 20.20
CA TRP A 229 -0.46 8.63 21.37
C TRP A 229 -0.16 7.13 21.28
N MET A 230 -0.37 6.53 20.12
CA MET A 230 -0.11 5.12 19.86
C MET A 230 1.39 4.81 19.91
N ARG A 231 2.24 5.63 19.30
CA ARG A 231 3.70 5.48 19.36
C ARG A 231 4.21 5.42 20.79
N LYS A 232 3.69 6.26 21.68
CA LYS A 232 4.08 6.29 23.10
C LYS A 232 3.66 5.03 23.86
N ARG A 233 2.61 4.34 23.40
CA ARG A 233 2.03 3.15 24.05
C ARG A 233 2.25 1.85 23.26
N TYR A 234 3.08 1.88 22.23
CA TYR A 234 3.29 0.73 21.37
C TYR A 234 4.05 -0.36 22.14
N ILE A 235 3.45 -1.53 22.26
CA ILE A 235 4.01 -2.66 22.98
C ILE A 235 5.07 -3.33 22.10
N LYS A 236 6.29 -3.42 22.61
CA LYS A 236 7.39 -4.17 22.01
C LYS A 236 7.77 -5.30 22.95
N TYR A 237 7.81 -6.52 22.43
CA TYR A 237 8.25 -7.69 23.18
C TYR A 237 9.06 -8.60 22.27
N GLY A 238 9.81 -9.51 22.88
CA GLY A 238 10.46 -10.63 22.22
C GLY A 238 10.31 -11.85 23.12
N ILE A 239 10.07 -13.01 22.51
CA ILE A 239 10.04 -14.27 23.24
C ILE A 239 11.50 -14.68 23.46
N ALA A 240 11.90 -14.84 24.73
CA ALA A 240 13.28 -15.18 25.09
C ALA A 240 13.52 -16.70 25.04
N GLU A 241 12.49 -17.49 25.37
CA GLU A 241 12.49 -18.94 25.36
C GLU A 241 11.07 -19.40 24.99
N GLU A 242 10.97 -20.41 24.13
CA GLU A 242 9.72 -21.01 23.69
C GLU A 242 9.87 -22.52 23.72
N PHE A 243 8.91 -23.21 24.32
CA PHE A 243 8.84 -24.67 24.32
C PHE A 243 7.55 -25.09 23.61
N GLU A 244 7.67 -25.82 22.51
CA GLU A 244 6.55 -26.31 21.71
C GLU A 244 6.50 -27.84 21.77
N ASN A 245 5.42 -28.40 22.30
CA ASN A 245 5.22 -29.85 22.34
C ASN A 245 4.90 -30.36 20.93
N GLN A 246 5.68 -31.31 20.41
CA GLN A 246 5.31 -31.99 19.17
C GLN A 246 4.04 -32.82 19.39
N PRO A 247 3.04 -32.75 18.50
CA PRO A 247 1.92 -33.68 18.55
C PRO A 247 2.45 -35.10 18.31
N VAL A 248 2.13 -36.01 19.23
CA VAL A 248 2.37 -37.45 19.07
C VAL A 248 1.61 -37.87 17.81
N ALA A 249 2.33 -38.16 16.73
CA ALA A 249 1.74 -38.80 15.57
C ALA A 249 1.24 -40.17 16.04
N ASN A 250 -0.08 -40.29 16.24
CA ASN A 250 -0.72 -41.57 16.48
C ASN A 250 -0.45 -42.45 15.25
N GLY A 251 0.49 -43.39 15.41
CA GLY A 251 0.71 -44.45 14.46
C GLY A 251 -0.54 -45.31 14.38
N HIS A 252 -1.23 -45.24 13.24
CA HIS A 252 -2.21 -46.26 12.89
C HIS A 252 -1.45 -47.52 12.48
N LEU A 253 -1.60 -48.56 13.32
CA LEU A 253 -1.40 -49.96 12.99
C LEU A 253 -2.42 -50.42 11.95
#